data_AF-A0A353RD43-F1
#
_entry.id   AF-A0A353RD43-F1
#
_cell.length_a   1.000
_cell.length_b   1.000
_cell.length_c   1.000
_cell.angle_alpha   90.00
_cell.angle_beta   90.00
_cell.angle_gamma   90.00
#
_symmetry.space_group_name_H-M   'P 1'
#
loop_
_entity.id
_entity.type
_entity.pdbx_description
1 polymer ?
#
loop_
_entity_poly.entity_id
_entity_poly.type
_entity_poly.pdbx_seq_one_letter_code
_entity_poly.pdbx_strand_id
1 'polypeptide(L)'
;YISLEDDLMRLFGGDRINALMERLNVDEDTPIENRMLTNTIESAQRKIEGRNFAIRKSVLQFDDVLNRQREIIYSQRDQVLNGENIKEQILRMIDQAIERQVKQFLPSEGDRAAWNLNGLRERYMGWLLQPGDLLYPDEKKARLQPEDVQKELTEKAHTLYEKREQQFTPAI
;
A
#
# COMPACT_ATOMS: atom_id res chain seq x y z
N TYR A 1 0.09 9.72 47.25
CA TYR A 1 0.15 11.19 47.24
C TYR A 1 0.33 11.62 45.80
N ILE A 2 -0.52 12.52 45.30
CA ILE A 2 -0.45 13.12 43.96
C ILE A 2 -0.29 14.62 44.18
N SER A 3 0.60 15.26 43.43
CA SER A 3 0.74 16.71 43.42
C SER A 3 -0.09 17.32 42.29
N LEU A 4 -0.59 18.54 42.52
CA LEU A 4 -1.26 19.34 41.49
C LEU A 4 -0.32 19.78 40.37
N GLU A 5 0.99 19.72 40.60
CA GLU A 5 2.01 20.03 39.60
C GLU A 5 2.39 18.83 38.73
N ASP A 6 1.90 17.62 39.05
CA ASP A 6 2.21 16.41 38.31
C ASP A 6 1.79 16.53 36.83
N ASP A 7 2.53 15.86 35.94
CA ASP A 7 2.28 15.91 34.50
C ASP A 7 0.84 15.55 34.11
N LEU A 8 0.20 14.65 34.86
CA LEU A 8 -1.22 14.30 34.71
C LEU A 8 -2.13 15.53 34.88
N MET A 9 -1.90 16.29 35.94
CA MET A 9 -2.67 17.47 36.34
C MET A 9 -2.33 18.66 35.43
N ARG A 10 -1.07 18.79 35.02
CA ARG A 10 -0.64 19.81 34.05
C ARG A 10 -1.26 19.61 32.67
N LEU A 11 -1.34 18.37 32.19
CA LEU A 11 -1.85 18.06 30.85
C LEU A 11 -3.39 17.97 30.80
N PHE A 12 -4.07 17.67 31.92
CA PHE A 12 -5.50 17.36 31.92
C PHE A 12 -6.32 17.97 33.06
N GLY A 13 -5.67 18.53 34.08
CA GLY A 13 -6.33 19.26 35.16
C GLY A 13 -6.91 20.60 34.72
N GLY A 14 -6.23 21.26 33.78
CA GLY A 14 -6.73 22.45 33.07
C GLY A 14 -7.35 23.53 33.96
N ASP A 15 -8.24 24.33 33.37
CA ASP A 15 -8.89 25.47 34.05
C ASP A 15 -9.80 25.05 35.21
N ARG A 16 -10.33 23.82 35.19
CA ARG A 16 -11.28 23.34 36.21
C ARG A 16 -10.62 23.06 37.54
N ILE A 17 -9.42 22.49 37.55
CA ILE A 17 -8.71 22.23 38.79
C ILE A 17 -8.16 23.55 39.36
N ASN A 18 -7.63 24.42 38.50
CA ASN A 18 -7.19 25.77 38.91
C ASN A 18 -8.34 26.59 39.51
N ALA A 19 -9.52 26.61 38.87
CA ALA A 19 -10.70 27.31 39.39
C ALA A 19 -11.26 26.69 40.69
N LEU A 20 -11.03 25.39 40.93
CA LEU A 20 -11.41 24.73 42.17
C LEU A 20 -10.44 25.10 43.30
N MET A 21 -9.14 25.21 43.02
CA MET A 21 -8.12 25.65 43.96
C MET A 21 -8.33 27.12 44.39
N GLU A 22 -8.59 28.02 43.43
CA GLU A 22 -8.92 29.42 43.73
C GLU A 22 -10.17 29.56 44.60
N ARG A 23 -11.17 28.69 44.43
CA ARG A 23 -12.40 28.72 45.24
C ARG A 23 -12.24 28.10 46.62
N LEU A 24 -11.39 27.09 46.76
CA LEU A 24 -11.20 26.41 48.03
C LEU A 24 -10.24 27.18 48.96
N ASN A 25 -9.45 28.13 48.44
CA ASN A 25 -8.55 29.01 49.19
C ASN A 25 -7.72 28.24 50.24
N VAL A 26 -7.23 27.07 49.85
CA VAL A 26 -6.48 26.14 50.72
C VAL A 26 -5.00 26.47 50.65
N ASP A 27 -4.32 26.54 51.81
CA ASP A 27 -2.86 26.70 51.88
C ASP A 27 -2.16 25.48 51.25
N GLU A 28 -1.00 25.72 50.63
CA GLU A 28 -0.23 24.72 49.86
C GLU A 28 0.12 23.44 50.67
N ASP A 29 0.20 23.56 52.00
CA ASP A 29 0.56 22.46 52.90
C ASP A 29 -0.64 21.66 53.44
N THR A 30 -1.87 22.03 53.06
CA THR A 30 -3.08 21.37 53.58
C THR A 30 -3.51 20.21 52.69
N PRO A 31 -3.66 18.97 53.22
CA PRO A 31 -4.18 17.86 52.46
C PRO A 31 -5.61 18.13 51.98
N ILE A 32 -5.83 18.07 50.67
CA ILE A 32 -7.15 18.28 50.06
C ILE A 32 -7.82 16.93 49.81
N GLU A 33 -8.87 16.64 50.58
CA GLU A 33 -9.78 15.52 50.30
C GLU A 33 -11.11 16.05 49.76
N ASN A 34 -11.25 16.07 48.44
CA ASN A 34 -12.47 16.48 47.78
C ASN A 34 -12.89 15.46 46.72
N ARG A 35 -14.10 14.89 46.87
CA ARG A 35 -14.69 13.94 45.92
C ARG A 35 -14.72 14.47 44.48
N MET A 36 -14.91 15.77 44.30
CA MET A 36 -14.89 16.42 42.99
C MET A 36 -13.49 16.40 42.35
N LEU A 37 -12.43 16.54 43.16
CA LEU A 37 -11.04 16.47 42.70
C LEU A 37 -10.69 15.03 42.32
N THR A 38 -11.02 14.04 43.16
CA THR A 38 -10.83 12.61 42.86
C THR A 38 -11.50 12.20 41.54
N ASN A 39 -12.76 12.60 41.33
CA ASN A 39 -13.48 12.32 40.08
C ASN A 39 -12.84 12.98 38.86
N THR A 40 -12.25 14.18 39.04
CA THR A 40 -11.56 14.90 37.97
C THR A 40 -10.26 14.19 37.59
N ILE A 41 -9.49 13.73 38.59
CA ILE A 41 -8.27 12.93 38.39
C ILE A 41 -8.59 11.62 37.66
N GLU A 42 -9.62 10.90 38.10
CA GLU A 42 -10.04 9.65 37.45
C GLU A 42 -10.48 9.89 35.99
N SER A 43 -11.19 10.99 35.73
CA SER A 43 -11.60 11.38 34.37
C SER A 43 -10.41 11.73 33.48
N ALA A 44 -9.41 12.44 34.03
CA ALA A 44 -8.15 12.75 33.34
C ALA A 44 -7.39 11.47 32.98
N GLN A 45 -7.28 10.53 33.93
CA GLN A 45 -6.61 9.25 33.72
C GLN A 45 -7.31 8.43 32.63
N ARG A 46 -8.64 8.29 32.68
CA ARG A 46 -9.42 7.60 31.63
C ARG A 46 -9.23 8.24 30.26
N LYS A 47 -9.10 9.56 30.18
CA LYS A 47 -8.84 10.28 28.92
C LYS A 47 -7.45 9.99 28.36
N ILE A 48 -6.43 9.89 29.21
CA ILE A 48 -5.07 9.50 28.80
C ILE A 48 -5.04 8.05 28.33
N GLU A 49 -5.64 7.15 29.09
CA GLU A 49 -5.73 5.74 28.72
C GLU A 49 -6.45 5.59 27.37
N GLY A 50 -7.55 6.33 27.16
CA GLY A 50 -8.25 6.40 25.89
C GLY A 50 -7.38 6.95 24.75
N ARG A 51 -6.60 8.01 24.99
CA ARG A 51 -5.66 8.56 24.00
C ARG A 51 -4.56 7.56 23.66
N ASN A 52 -3.94 6.93 24.66
CA ASN A 52 -2.89 5.93 24.47
C ASN A 52 -3.42 4.68 23.77
N PHE A 53 -4.66 4.29 24.06
CA PHE A 53 -5.34 3.23 23.32
C PHE A 53 -5.58 3.62 21.85
N ALA A 54 -6.07 4.83 21.59
CA ALA A 54 -6.28 5.31 20.23
C ALA A 54 -4.98 5.38 19.41
N ILE A 55 -3.88 5.86 20.01
CA ILE A 55 -2.55 5.87 19.38
C ILE A 55 -2.11 4.44 19.05
N ARG A 56 -2.18 3.52 20.02
CA ARG A 56 -1.80 2.12 19.79
C ARG A 56 -2.67 1.46 18.73
N LYS A 57 -3.98 1.73 18.72
CA LYS A 57 -4.90 1.24 17.70
C LYS A 57 -4.53 1.75 16.32
N SER A 58 -4.20 3.03 16.18
CA SER A 58 -3.77 3.59 14.91
C SER A 58 -2.46 2.96 14.42
N VAL A 59 -1.47 2.79 15.29
CA VAL A 59 -0.21 2.10 14.95
C VAL A 59 -0.47 0.65 14.54
N LEU A 60 -1.33 -0.08 15.26
CA LEU A 60 -1.72 -1.45 14.90
C LEU A 60 -2.38 -1.50 13.53
N GLN A 61 -3.29 -0.58 13.21
CA GLN A 61 -3.94 -0.53 11.89
C GLN A 61 -2.93 -0.32 10.75
N PHE A 62 -1.90 0.50 10.95
CA PHE A 62 -0.82 0.64 9.97
C PHE A 62 0.02 -0.64 9.87
N ASP A 63 0.32 -1.29 10.99
CA ASP A 63 1.04 -2.56 11.00
C ASP A 63 0.24 -3.68 10.35
N ASP A 64 -1.09 -3.73 10.49
CA ASP A 64 -1.94 -4.74 9.83
C ASP A 64 -1.77 -4.72 8.30
N VAL A 65 -1.71 -3.51 7.70
CA VAL A 65 -1.47 -3.35 6.26
C VAL A 65 -0.07 -3.84 5.88
N LEU A 66 0.96 -3.43 6.64
CA LEU A 66 2.35 -3.83 6.38
C LEU A 66 2.56 -5.32 6.62
N ASN A 67 1.91 -5.90 7.63
CA ASN A 67 1.96 -7.32 7.92
C ASN A 67 1.35 -8.12 6.77
N ARG A 68 0.20 -7.70 6.24
CA ARG A 68 -0.40 -8.37 5.09
C ARG A 68 0.50 -8.35 3.86
N GLN A 69 1.19 -7.22 3.63
CA GLN A 69 2.19 -7.13 2.55
C GLN A 69 3.38 -8.06 2.81
N ARG A 70 3.90 -8.11 4.05
CA ARG A 70 5.01 -9.01 4.44
C ARG A 70 4.64 -10.48 4.24
N GLU A 71 3.44 -10.90 4.64
CA GLU A 71 2.95 -12.27 4.43
C GLU A 71 2.99 -12.68 2.95
N ILE A 72 2.51 -11.80 2.05
CA ILE A 72 2.50 -12.06 0.61
C ILE A 72 3.94 -12.14 0.07
N ILE A 73 4.81 -11.20 0.45
CA ILE A 73 6.20 -11.19 -0.04
C ILE A 73 6.99 -12.39 0.48
N TYR A 74 6.84 -12.74 1.76
CA TYR A 74 7.56 -13.85 2.35
C TYR A 74 7.06 -15.20 1.86
N SER A 75 5.75 -15.38 1.68
CA SER A 75 5.22 -16.58 1.04
C SER A 75 5.79 -16.77 -0.36
N GLN A 76 5.76 -15.73 -1.21
CA GLN A 76 6.36 -15.80 -2.55
C GLN A 76 7.86 -16.10 -2.50
N ARG A 77 8.60 -15.46 -1.58
CA ARG A 77 10.04 -15.70 -1.40
C ARG A 77 10.33 -17.16 -1.03
N ASP A 78 9.56 -17.72 -0.10
CA ASP A 78 9.73 -19.11 0.35
C ASP A 78 9.49 -20.08 -0.80
N GLN A 79 8.50 -19.84 -1.66
CA GLN A 79 8.26 -20.65 -2.86
C GLN A 79 9.49 -20.69 -3.79
N VAL A 80 10.13 -19.53 -4.00
CA VAL A 80 11.36 -19.46 -4.81
C VAL A 80 12.51 -20.19 -4.14
N LEU A 81 12.72 -19.98 -2.83
CA LEU A 81 13.83 -20.58 -2.08
C LEU A 81 13.69 -22.10 -1.93
N ASN A 82 12.47 -22.61 -1.83
CA ASN A 82 12.17 -24.04 -1.77
C ASN A 82 12.26 -24.73 -3.13
N GLY A 83 12.52 -23.99 -4.21
CA GLY A 83 12.62 -24.54 -5.56
C GLY A 83 11.29 -24.99 -6.13
N GLU A 84 10.16 -24.43 -5.66
CA GLU A 84 8.85 -24.71 -6.24
C GLU A 84 8.79 -24.23 -7.69
N ASN A 85 7.96 -24.88 -8.50
CA ASN A 85 7.75 -24.42 -9.87
C ASN A 85 6.91 -23.13 -9.88
N ILE A 86 7.60 -22.01 -10.00
CA ILE A 86 7.00 -20.66 -10.06
C ILE A 86 6.63 -20.21 -11.49
N LYS A 87 6.78 -21.07 -12.51
CA LYS A 87 6.59 -20.70 -13.92
C LYS A 87 5.26 -20.02 -14.18
N GLU A 88 4.15 -20.61 -13.71
CA GLU A 88 2.81 -20.04 -13.91
C GLU A 88 2.63 -18.69 -13.22
N GLN A 89 3.33 -18.44 -12.11
CA GLN A 89 3.29 -17.17 -11.41
C GLN A 89 4.03 -16.10 -12.22
N ILE A 90 5.20 -16.44 -12.77
CA ILE A 90 5.98 -15.53 -13.62
C ILE A 90 5.23 -15.18 -14.91
N LEU A 91 4.62 -16.17 -15.58
CA LEU A 91 3.81 -15.93 -16.78
C LEU A 91 2.64 -14.99 -16.48
N ARG A 92 1.92 -15.21 -15.38
CA ARG A 92 0.85 -14.30 -14.95
C ARG A 92 1.36 -12.88 -14.66
N MET A 93 2.55 -12.73 -14.07
CA MET A 93 3.14 -11.42 -13.84
C MET A 93 3.50 -10.71 -15.15
N ILE A 94 3.97 -11.45 -16.15
CA ILE A 94 4.22 -10.93 -17.50
C ILE A 94 2.91 -10.44 -18.13
N ASP A 95 1.86 -11.26 -18.10
CA ASP A 95 0.54 -10.90 -18.63
C ASP A 95 -0.01 -9.62 -18.00
N GLN A 96 0.01 -9.55 -16.67
CA GLN A 96 -0.43 -8.37 -15.94
C GLN A 96 0.42 -7.13 -16.23
N ALA A 97 1.74 -7.30 -16.44
CA ALA A 97 2.62 -6.19 -16.81
C ALA A 97 2.28 -5.66 -18.20
N ILE A 98 2.03 -6.54 -19.17
CA ILE A 98 1.61 -6.19 -20.52
C ILE A 98 0.25 -5.51 -20.50
N GLU A 99 -0.75 -6.09 -19.82
CA GLU A 99 -2.08 -5.52 -19.67
C GLU A 99 -2.02 -4.08 -19.15
N ARG A 100 -1.23 -3.82 -18.09
CA ARG A 100 -1.07 -2.47 -17.54
C ARG A 100 -0.47 -1.49 -18.55
N GLN A 101 0.53 -1.93 -19.33
CA GLN A 101 1.12 -1.08 -20.36
C GLN A 101 0.14 -0.82 -21.49
N VAL A 102 -0.57 -1.84 -21.97
CA VAL A 102 -1.60 -1.66 -23.01
C VAL A 102 -2.67 -0.69 -22.54
N LYS A 103 -3.22 -0.85 -21.33
CA LYS A 103 -4.21 0.10 -20.78
C LYS A 103 -3.67 1.53 -20.66
N GLN A 104 -2.37 1.69 -20.36
CA GLN A 104 -1.73 3.00 -20.27
C GLN A 104 -1.59 3.68 -21.64
N PHE A 105 -1.20 2.94 -22.68
CA PHE A 105 -0.95 3.50 -24.02
C PHE A 105 -2.17 3.46 -24.95
N LEU A 106 -3.09 2.53 -24.73
CA LEU A 106 -4.32 2.29 -25.49
C LEU A 106 -5.50 2.22 -24.50
N PRO A 107 -5.86 3.34 -23.86
CA PRO A 107 -6.95 3.35 -22.90
C PRO A 107 -8.25 2.91 -23.59
N SER A 108 -8.99 2.01 -22.92
CA SER A 108 -10.31 1.52 -23.36
C SER A 108 -11.41 2.56 -23.18
N GLU A 109 -11.21 3.50 -22.25
CA GLU A 109 -12.11 4.62 -21.99
C GLU A 109 -11.55 5.89 -22.65
N GLY A 110 -12.37 6.59 -23.43
CA GLY A 110 -12.02 7.85 -24.08
C GLY A 110 -11.91 7.74 -25.61
N ASP A 111 -11.40 8.81 -26.22
CA ASP A 111 -11.23 8.88 -27.67
C ASP A 111 -9.98 8.10 -28.11
N ARG A 112 -10.09 7.46 -29.28
CA ARG A 112 -8.98 6.78 -29.95
C ARG A 112 -7.83 7.73 -30.27
N ALA A 113 -8.08 9.03 -30.32
CA ALA A 113 -7.04 10.06 -30.43
C ALA A 113 -6.02 10.02 -29.26
N ALA A 114 -6.39 9.47 -28.09
CA ALA A 114 -5.49 9.30 -26.96
C ALA A 114 -4.54 8.10 -27.10
N TRP A 115 -4.73 7.25 -28.11
CA TRP A 115 -3.90 6.08 -28.31
C TRP A 115 -2.50 6.44 -28.75
N ASN A 116 -1.50 5.92 -28.04
CA ASN A 116 -0.09 6.07 -28.35
C ASN A 116 0.55 4.70 -28.63
N LEU A 117 0.18 4.10 -29.77
CA LEU A 117 0.75 2.83 -30.22
C LEU A 117 2.27 2.92 -30.47
N ASN A 118 2.75 4.07 -30.96
CA ASN A 118 4.17 4.29 -31.19
C ASN A 118 4.96 4.24 -29.88
N GLY A 119 4.47 4.89 -28.82
CA GLY A 119 5.09 4.85 -27.49
C GLY A 119 5.09 3.45 -26.87
N LEU A 120 4.00 2.69 -27.06
CA LEU A 120 3.96 1.29 -26.64
C LEU A 120 5.02 0.45 -27.37
N ARG A 121 5.15 0.65 -28.69
CA ARG A 121 6.14 -0.02 -29.52
C ARG A 121 7.56 0.33 -29.10
N GLU A 122 7.86 1.61 -28.88
CA GLU A 122 9.16 2.08 -28.38
C GLU A 122 9.52 1.46 -27.03
N ARG A 123 8.55 1.37 -26.10
CA ARG A 123 8.77 0.79 -24.77
C ARG A 123 9.22 -0.66 -24.80
N TYR A 124 8.71 -1.44 -25.75
CA TYR A 124 9.05 -2.85 -25.89
C TYR A 124 10.15 -3.13 -26.93
N MET A 125 10.60 -2.10 -27.65
CA MET A 125 11.58 -2.24 -28.72
C MET A 125 12.93 -2.77 -28.19
N GLY A 126 13.54 -3.68 -28.95
CA GLY A 126 14.88 -4.20 -28.69
C GLY A 126 14.96 -5.36 -27.70
N TRP A 127 13.93 -5.59 -26.88
CA TRP A 127 13.91 -6.74 -25.96
C TRP A 127 12.72 -7.68 -26.18
N LEU A 128 11.50 -7.15 -26.36
CA LEU A 128 10.32 -7.95 -26.70
C LEU A 128 9.94 -7.78 -28.17
N LEU A 129 9.95 -6.54 -28.67
CA LEU A 129 9.59 -6.19 -30.04
C LEU A 129 10.81 -5.93 -30.93
N GLN A 130 10.61 -6.16 -32.21
CA GLN A 130 11.51 -5.91 -33.33
C GLN A 130 10.92 -4.82 -34.23
N PRO A 131 11.72 -4.23 -35.13
CA PRO A 131 11.23 -3.18 -36.03
C PRO A 131 10.03 -3.57 -36.91
N GLY A 132 9.75 -4.86 -37.13
CA GLY A 132 8.58 -5.32 -37.88
C GLY A 132 7.28 -5.45 -37.08
N ASP A 133 7.33 -5.37 -35.75
CA ASP A 133 6.18 -5.71 -34.90
C ASP A 133 5.25 -4.51 -34.63
N LEU A 134 3.99 -4.82 -34.30
CA LEU A 134 2.91 -3.85 -34.05
C LEU A 134 2.72 -2.82 -35.18
N LEU A 135 3.01 -3.22 -36.42
CA LEU A 135 2.78 -2.43 -37.62
C LEU A 135 1.46 -2.84 -38.26
N TYR A 136 0.43 -2.01 -38.06
CA TYR A 136 -0.88 -2.25 -38.64
C TYR A 136 -1.10 -1.35 -39.88
N PRO A 137 -1.60 -1.90 -40.99
CA PRO A 137 -2.15 -1.11 -42.09
C PRO A 137 -3.30 -0.23 -41.59
N ASP A 138 -3.55 0.91 -42.24
CA ASP A 138 -4.57 1.87 -41.78
C ASP A 138 -5.98 1.27 -41.71
N GLU A 139 -6.31 0.35 -42.62
CA GLU A 139 -7.56 -0.41 -42.60
C GLU A 139 -7.72 -1.28 -41.33
N LYS A 140 -6.62 -1.89 -40.86
CA LYS A 140 -6.60 -2.66 -39.62
C LYS A 140 -6.57 -1.74 -38.40
N LYS A 141 -5.85 -0.62 -38.46
CA LYS A 141 -5.85 0.38 -37.39
C LYS A 141 -7.24 0.90 -37.06
N ALA A 142 -8.15 0.97 -38.03
CA ALA A 142 -9.53 1.41 -37.80
C ALA A 142 -10.38 0.40 -37.00
N ARG A 143 -10.01 -0.89 -36.98
CA ARG A 143 -10.75 -1.95 -36.28
C ARG A 143 -10.02 -2.55 -35.09
N LEU A 144 -8.74 -2.23 -34.95
CA LEU A 144 -7.85 -2.70 -33.88
C LEU A 144 -8.47 -2.43 -32.51
N GLN A 145 -8.49 -3.43 -31.64
CA GLN A 145 -8.87 -3.25 -30.23
C GLN A 145 -7.63 -3.34 -29.34
N PRO A 146 -7.60 -2.70 -28.16
CA PRO A 146 -6.51 -2.85 -27.20
C PRO A 146 -6.23 -4.33 -26.86
N GLU A 147 -7.27 -5.16 -26.81
CA GLU A 147 -7.19 -6.59 -26.54
C GLU A 147 -6.41 -7.34 -27.63
N ASP A 148 -6.50 -6.92 -28.89
CA ASP A 148 -5.72 -7.51 -29.99
C ASP A 148 -4.22 -7.27 -29.77
N VAL A 149 -3.87 -6.04 -29.39
CA VAL A 149 -2.48 -5.63 -29.12
C VAL A 149 -1.94 -6.33 -27.88
N GLN A 150 -2.76 -6.44 -26.82
CA GLN A 150 -2.40 -7.17 -25.61
C GLN A 150 -2.11 -8.64 -25.92
N LYS A 151 -2.99 -9.29 -26.70
CA LYS A 151 -2.82 -10.69 -27.07
C LYS A 151 -1.53 -10.91 -27.86
N GLU A 152 -1.26 -10.07 -28.88
CA GLU A 152 -0.04 -10.16 -29.68
C GLU A 152 1.23 -10.01 -28.83
N LEU A 153 1.24 -9.05 -27.90
CA LEU A 153 2.35 -8.84 -26.96
C LEU A 153 2.54 -10.02 -26.00
N THR A 154 1.45 -10.53 -25.41
CA THR A 154 1.48 -11.68 -24.49
C THR A 154 2.00 -12.94 -25.19
N GLU A 155 1.49 -13.28 -26.38
CA GLU A 155 1.92 -14.45 -27.14
C GLU A 155 3.42 -14.38 -27.48
N LYS A 156 3.90 -13.19 -27.87
CA LYS A 156 5.31 -12.96 -28.16
C LYS A 156 6.18 -13.09 -26.92
N ALA A 157 5.71 -12.59 -25.78
CA ALA A 157 6.42 -12.68 -24.51
C ALA A 157 6.51 -14.14 -24.02
N HIS A 158 5.43 -14.90 -24.13
CA HIS A 158 5.41 -16.33 -23.81
C HIS A 158 6.34 -17.13 -24.71
N THR A 159 6.31 -16.88 -26.03
CA THR A 159 7.22 -17.53 -26.97
C THR A 159 8.70 -17.22 -26.64
N LEU A 160 9.01 -15.98 -26.27
CA LEU A 160 10.36 -15.59 -25.86
C LEU A 160 10.79 -16.26 -24.54
N TYR A 161 9.86 -16.36 -23.60
CA TYR A 161 10.08 -17.06 -22.33
C TYR A 161 10.41 -18.54 -22.58
N GLU A 162 9.59 -19.25 -23.35
CA GLU A 162 9.79 -20.67 -23.68
C GLU A 162 11.13 -20.90 -24.39
N LYS A 163 11.50 -20.04 -25.34
CA LYS A 163 12.81 -20.12 -26.01
C LYS A 163 13.96 -19.98 -25.02
N ARG A 164 13.87 -19.04 -24.07
CA ARG A 164 14.89 -18.89 -23.03
C ARG A 164 14.93 -20.09 -22.10
N GLU A 165 13.78 -20.57 -21.65
CA GLU A 165 13.70 -21.76 -20.81
C GLU A 165 14.38 -22.96 -21.47
N GLN A 166 14.13 -23.20 -22.77
CA GLN A 166 14.80 -24.26 -23.53
C GLN A 166 16.32 -24.06 -23.67
N GLN A 167 16.80 -22.82 -23.77
CA GLN A 167 18.24 -22.52 -23.86
C GLN A 167 18.98 -22.78 -22.54
N PHE A 168 18.31 -22.56 -21.41
CA PHE A 168 18.93 -22.63 -20.08
C PHE A 168 18.58 -23.92 -19.31
N THR A 169 17.63 -24.72 -19.80
CA THR A 169 17.35 -26.05 -19.25
C THR A 169 18.32 -27.04 -19.89
N PRO A 170 19.19 -27.72 -19.12
CA PRO A 170 20.06 -28.76 -19.67
C PRO A 170 19.21 -29.86 -20.31
N ALA A 171 19.68 -30.42 -21.43
CA ALA A 171 19.14 -31.68 -21.91
C ALA A 171 19.41 -32.76 -20.84
N ILE A 172 18.34 -33.45 -20.42
CA ILE A 172 18.41 -34.60 -19.50
C ILE A 172 19.11 -35.76 -20.22
#